data_AF-A0A5E4LD38-F1
#
_entry.id   AF-A0A5E4LD38-F1
#
_cell.length_a   1.000
_cell.length_b   1.000
_cell.length_c   1.000
_cell.angle_alpha   90.00
_cell.angle_beta   90.00
_cell.angle_gamma   90.00
#
_symmetry.space_group_name_H-M   'P 1'
#
loop_
_entity.id
_entity.type
_entity.pdbx_description
1 polymer ?
#
loop_
_entity_poly.entity_id
_entity_poly.type
_entity_poly.pdbx_seq_one_letter_code
_entity_poly.pdbx_strand_id
1 'polypeptide(L)'
;MKNLEQGEQITKGAGKGAIDVVGKDVESAITRLKGLGANDEMINKILAKGAEISQTIFIAKNSRIIAWLQDGPIGWGWKHIVNQGHDIHIQTALKLPNKEAAVKSVIKDTIENYDSVEYIAGDSYNFYKNYTIDGKIKRILVVVSDRPNVEGRIITAYPD
;
A
#
# COMPACT_ATOMS: atom_id res chain seq x y z
N MET A 1 9.31 24.83 -57.71
CA MET A 1 8.48 24.46 -56.54
C MET A 1 8.24 22.95 -56.57
N LYS A 2 8.96 22.19 -55.74
CA LYS A 2 8.74 20.76 -55.53
C LYS A 2 8.90 20.54 -54.03
N ASN A 3 7.78 20.34 -53.35
CA ASN A 3 7.68 19.81 -51.99
C ASN A 3 6.21 19.43 -51.83
N LEU A 4 5.93 18.15 -51.61
CA LEU A 4 4.77 17.55 -50.94
C LEU A 4 4.68 16.11 -51.45
N GLU A 5 5.38 15.19 -50.77
CA GLU A 5 5.07 13.75 -50.72
C GLU A 5 6.09 13.05 -49.81
N GLN A 6 6.10 13.41 -48.53
CA GLN A 6 6.68 12.58 -47.46
C GLN A 6 5.83 12.80 -46.20
N GLY A 7 4.67 12.15 -46.18
CA GLY A 7 3.71 12.28 -45.09
C GLY A 7 2.85 11.06 -44.95
N GLU A 8 3.38 9.85 -45.12
CA GLU A 8 2.56 8.64 -44.93
C GLU A 8 3.40 7.38 -44.75
N GLN A 9 4.19 7.27 -43.66
CA GLN A 9 4.69 5.94 -43.24
C GLN A 9 5.26 5.85 -41.81
N ILE A 10 4.58 6.37 -40.79
CA ILE A 10 4.96 6.03 -39.39
C ILE A 10 3.74 5.97 -38.46
N THR A 11 2.69 5.21 -38.78
CA THR A 11 1.60 4.97 -37.78
C THR A 11 0.89 3.63 -37.96
N LYS A 12 1.61 2.50 -37.98
CA LYS A 12 0.98 1.18 -37.75
C LYS A 12 1.91 0.28 -36.94
N GLY A 13 1.88 0.42 -35.61
CA GLY A 13 2.59 -0.52 -34.73
C GLY A 13 2.45 -0.30 -33.21
N ALA A 14 2.18 0.93 -32.75
CA ALA A 14 2.28 1.23 -31.30
C ALA A 14 1.00 0.98 -30.47
N GLY A 15 -0.14 0.69 -31.09
CA GLY A 15 -1.45 0.78 -30.41
C GLY A 15 -1.99 -0.50 -29.75
N LYS A 16 -1.52 -1.69 -30.12
CA LYS A 16 -2.05 -2.96 -29.58
C LYS A 16 -1.21 -3.56 -28.44
N GLY A 17 0.11 -3.30 -28.43
CA GLY A 17 1.00 -3.84 -27.40
C GLY A 17 0.91 -3.14 -26.05
N ALA A 18 0.64 -1.83 -26.02
CA ALA A 18 0.59 -1.07 -24.77
C ALA A 18 -0.75 -1.23 -24.01
N ILE A 19 -1.85 -1.54 -24.71
CA ILE A 19 -3.18 -1.68 -24.10
C ILE A 19 -3.35 -3.07 -23.46
N ASP A 20 -2.79 -4.13 -24.05
CA ASP A 20 -2.82 -5.49 -23.46
C ASP A 20 -1.89 -5.66 -22.26
N VAL A 21 -0.84 -4.83 -22.13
CA VAL A 21 0.13 -4.91 -21.02
C VAL A 21 -0.43 -4.27 -19.75
N VAL A 22 -1.16 -3.15 -19.86
CA VAL A 22 -1.82 -2.52 -18.70
C VAL A 22 -2.92 -3.41 -18.11
N GLY A 23 -3.60 -4.21 -18.94
CA GLY A 23 -4.60 -5.18 -18.47
C GLY A 23 -3.99 -6.33 -17.65
N LYS A 24 -2.90 -6.94 -18.15
CA LYS A 24 -2.29 -8.12 -17.52
C LYS A 24 -1.61 -7.83 -16.19
N ASP A 25 -0.96 -6.68 -16.06
CA ASP A 25 -0.29 -6.30 -14.81
C ASP A 25 -1.31 -6.01 -13.70
N VAL A 26 -2.42 -5.36 -14.05
CA VAL A 26 -3.54 -5.11 -13.13
C VAL A 26 -4.20 -6.42 -12.71
N GLU A 27 -4.50 -7.32 -13.65
CA GLU A 27 -5.09 -8.63 -13.35
C GLU A 27 -4.18 -9.50 -12.46
N SER A 28 -2.87 -9.50 -12.73
CA SER A 28 -1.88 -10.21 -11.93
C SER A 28 -1.79 -9.64 -10.52
N ALA A 29 -1.82 -8.32 -10.39
CA ALA A 29 -1.83 -7.65 -9.09
C ALA A 29 -3.12 -7.92 -8.31
N ILE A 30 -4.29 -7.88 -8.95
CA ILE A 30 -5.57 -8.27 -8.33
C ILE A 30 -5.51 -9.73 -7.86
N THR A 31 -5.03 -10.64 -8.71
CA THR A 31 -4.89 -12.07 -8.37
C THR A 31 -3.98 -12.25 -7.15
N ARG A 32 -2.83 -11.56 -7.11
CA ARG A 32 -1.93 -11.55 -5.94
C ARG A 32 -2.64 -11.02 -4.69
N LEU A 33 -3.33 -9.89 -4.79
CA LEU A 33 -4.03 -9.28 -3.65
C LEU A 33 -5.16 -10.18 -3.12
N LYS A 34 -5.90 -10.85 -4.01
CA LYS A 34 -6.88 -11.87 -3.64
C LYS A 34 -6.23 -13.05 -2.92
N GLY A 35 -5.09 -13.52 -3.41
CA GLY A 35 -4.27 -14.54 -2.72
C GLY A 35 -3.79 -14.11 -1.32
N LEU A 36 -3.71 -12.80 -1.05
CA LEU A 36 -3.40 -12.22 0.25
C LEU A 36 -4.64 -11.88 1.10
N GLY A 37 -5.83 -12.29 0.64
CA GLY A 37 -7.10 -12.17 1.36
C GLY A 37 -7.96 -10.97 0.99
N ALA A 38 -7.62 -10.18 -0.04
CA ALA A 38 -8.48 -9.11 -0.50
C ALA A 38 -9.74 -9.66 -1.20
N ASN A 39 -10.91 -9.09 -0.90
CA ASN A 39 -12.15 -9.39 -1.61
C ASN A 39 -12.47 -8.31 -2.67
N ASP A 40 -13.50 -8.54 -3.49
CA ASP A 40 -13.86 -7.62 -4.58
C ASP A 40 -14.30 -6.24 -4.06
N GLU A 41 -14.99 -6.18 -2.93
CA GLU A 41 -15.39 -4.92 -2.28
C GLU A 41 -14.16 -4.06 -1.95
N MET A 42 -13.13 -4.68 -1.37
CA MET A 42 -11.88 -4.01 -1.01
C MET A 42 -11.14 -3.50 -2.25
N ILE A 43 -11.02 -4.34 -3.29
CA ILE A 43 -10.39 -3.96 -4.55
C ILE A 43 -11.13 -2.79 -5.22
N ASN A 44 -12.46 -2.87 -5.31
CA ASN A 44 -13.28 -1.83 -5.93
C ASN A 44 -13.19 -0.51 -5.17
N LYS A 45 -13.18 -0.55 -3.83
CA LYS A 45 -13.05 0.67 -3.01
C LYS A 45 -11.72 1.38 -3.27
N ILE A 46 -10.60 0.66 -3.31
CA ILE A 46 -9.29 1.30 -3.50
C ILE A 46 -9.09 1.79 -4.94
N LEU A 47 -9.64 1.07 -5.94
CA LEU A 47 -9.67 1.52 -7.33
C LEU A 47 -10.45 2.83 -7.48
N ALA A 48 -11.63 2.92 -6.85
CA ALA A 48 -12.44 4.13 -6.84
C ALA A 48 -11.73 5.34 -6.17
N LYS A 49 -10.73 5.08 -5.31
CA LYS A 49 -9.90 6.10 -4.65
C LYS A 49 -8.59 6.38 -5.40
N GLY A 50 -8.46 5.88 -6.63
CA GLY A 50 -7.31 6.14 -7.50
C GLY A 50 -6.04 5.42 -7.08
N ALA A 51 -6.15 4.25 -6.43
CA ALA A 51 -4.98 3.45 -6.10
C ALA A 51 -4.37 2.81 -7.36
N GLU A 52 -3.05 2.94 -7.51
CA GLU A 52 -2.30 2.11 -8.45
C GLU A 52 -2.22 0.67 -7.92
N ILE A 53 -3.10 -0.20 -8.42
CA ILE A 53 -3.21 -1.60 -7.98
C ILE A 53 -1.90 -2.37 -8.17
N SER A 54 -1.18 -2.13 -9.25
CA SER A 54 0.14 -2.74 -9.51
C SER A 54 1.15 -2.45 -8.39
N GLN A 55 1.12 -1.26 -7.80
CA GLN A 55 1.99 -0.85 -6.70
C GLN A 55 1.45 -1.22 -5.31
N THR A 56 0.24 -1.79 -5.22
CA THR A 56 -0.40 -2.09 -3.94
C THR A 56 0.14 -3.41 -3.38
N ILE A 57 0.85 -3.35 -2.27
CA ILE A 57 1.50 -4.50 -1.64
C ILE A 57 0.48 -5.41 -0.96
N PHE A 58 -0.39 -4.84 -0.11
CA PHE A 58 -1.48 -5.57 0.54
C PHE A 58 -2.63 -4.62 0.86
N ILE A 59 -3.80 -5.20 1.14
CA ILE A 59 -4.96 -4.49 1.67
C ILE A 59 -5.32 -5.11 3.03
N ALA A 60 -5.62 -4.26 4.00
CA ALA A 60 -6.10 -4.59 5.33
C ALA A 60 -7.52 -4.03 5.51
N LYS A 61 -8.39 -4.75 6.19
CA LYS A 61 -9.74 -4.26 6.54
C LYS A 61 -10.01 -4.54 8.00
N ASN A 62 -10.56 -3.53 8.67
CA ASN A 62 -11.22 -3.71 9.96
C ASN A 62 -12.66 -3.20 9.86
N SER A 63 -13.37 -3.15 10.98
CA SER A 63 -14.77 -2.71 11.03
C SER A 63 -14.97 -1.23 10.66
N ARG A 64 -13.91 -0.41 10.69
CA ARG A 64 -13.97 1.04 10.45
C ARG A 64 -13.53 1.43 9.04
N ILE A 65 -12.42 0.87 8.56
CA ILE A 65 -11.81 1.29 7.30
C ILE A 65 -11.25 0.12 6.49
N ILE A 66 -11.01 0.40 5.20
CA ILE A 66 -10.19 -0.43 4.31
C ILE A 66 -8.92 0.38 4.06
N ALA A 67 -7.77 -0.17 4.44
CA ALA A 67 -6.47 0.46 4.32
C ALA A 67 -5.59 -0.36 3.36
N TRP A 68 -4.65 0.29 2.67
CA TRP A 68 -3.74 -0.42 1.79
C TRP A 68 -2.33 0.16 1.82
N LEU A 69 -1.34 -0.74 1.75
CA LEU A 69 0.07 -0.38 1.65
C LEU A 69 0.44 -0.36 0.18
N GLN A 70 1.10 0.69 -0.29
CA GLN A 70 1.68 0.77 -1.63
C GLN A 70 3.18 1.01 -1.51
N ASP A 71 3.92 0.75 -2.60
CA ASP A 71 5.34 1.15 -2.65
C ASP A 71 5.52 2.65 -2.38
N GLY A 72 4.59 3.50 -2.83
CA GLY A 72 4.52 4.92 -2.47
C GLY A 72 5.75 5.75 -2.89
N PRO A 73 5.65 7.08 -2.93
CA PRO A 73 6.82 7.96 -3.03
C PRO A 73 7.59 7.96 -1.71
N ILE A 74 8.79 8.55 -1.69
CA ILE A 74 9.64 8.62 -0.49
C ILE A 74 8.94 9.30 0.72
N GLY A 75 7.87 10.07 0.47
CA GLY A 75 7.08 10.75 1.50
C GLY A 75 5.96 9.94 2.16
N TRP A 76 5.58 8.76 1.65
CA TRP A 76 4.60 7.89 2.33
C TRP A 76 4.69 6.42 1.85
N GLY A 77 3.97 5.52 2.52
CA GLY A 77 3.89 4.11 2.11
C GLY A 77 5.16 3.33 2.42
N TRP A 78 5.38 2.23 1.71
CA TRP A 78 6.49 1.31 1.99
C TRP A 78 7.86 1.97 1.81
N LYS A 79 8.03 2.76 0.74
CA LYS A 79 9.28 3.47 0.47
C LYS A 79 9.63 4.47 1.57
N HIS A 80 8.64 5.16 2.14
CA HIS A 80 8.87 6.02 3.30
C HIS A 80 9.30 5.24 4.54
N ILE A 81 8.59 4.15 4.85
CA ILE A 81 8.90 3.28 6.00
C ILE A 81 10.35 2.78 5.92
N VAL A 82 10.80 2.31 4.76
CA VAL A 82 12.17 1.84 4.56
C VAL A 82 13.18 3.01 4.60
N ASN A 83 12.90 4.12 3.92
CA ASN A 83 13.85 5.24 3.84
C ASN A 83 14.06 5.95 5.17
N GLN A 84 13.09 5.91 6.09
CA GLN A 84 13.23 6.41 7.45
C GLN A 84 13.78 5.34 8.43
N GLY A 85 14.09 4.13 7.95
CA GLY A 85 14.55 3.01 8.79
C GLY A 85 13.50 2.48 9.75
N HIS A 86 12.22 2.79 9.54
CA HIS A 86 11.15 2.36 10.42
C HIS A 86 10.92 0.84 10.35
N ASP A 87 11.15 0.23 9.20
CA ASP A 87 11.13 -1.23 9.05
C ASP A 87 12.17 -1.91 9.97
N ILE A 88 13.40 -1.38 10.01
CA ILE A 88 14.47 -1.85 10.90
C ILE A 88 14.10 -1.63 12.37
N HIS A 89 13.49 -0.48 12.69
CA HIS A 89 13.02 -0.20 14.04
C HIS A 89 11.92 -1.19 14.48
N ILE A 90 10.95 -1.50 13.61
CA ILE A 90 9.91 -2.50 13.87
C ILE A 90 10.54 -3.89 14.07
N GLN A 91 11.44 -4.30 13.17
CA GLN A 91 12.13 -5.59 13.28
C GLN A 91 12.89 -5.71 14.60
N THR A 92 13.61 -4.66 14.99
CA THR A 92 14.40 -4.64 16.23
C THR A 92 13.50 -4.65 17.45
N ALA A 93 12.47 -3.80 17.47
CA ALA A 93 11.54 -3.70 18.60
C ALA A 93 10.81 -5.03 18.86
N LEU A 94 10.43 -5.72 17.79
CA LEU A 94 9.67 -6.96 17.85
C LEU A 94 10.51 -8.24 17.69
N LYS A 95 11.83 -8.11 17.59
CA LYS A 95 12.77 -9.22 17.34
C LYS A 95 12.40 -10.08 16.12
N LEU A 96 11.89 -9.44 15.07
CA LEU A 96 11.50 -10.12 13.85
C LEU A 96 12.74 -10.55 13.06
N PRO A 97 12.64 -11.60 12.24
CA PRO A 97 13.64 -11.89 11.21
C PRO A 97 13.86 -10.67 10.32
N ASN A 98 15.10 -10.48 9.85
CA ASN A 98 15.42 -9.44 8.86
C ASN A 98 14.83 -9.79 7.47
N LYS A 99 13.51 -9.69 7.37
CA LYS A 99 12.70 -9.98 6.18
C LYS A 99 11.58 -8.96 6.07
N GLU A 100 11.46 -8.34 4.90
CA GLU A 100 10.41 -7.39 4.57
C GLU A 100 8.99 -7.93 4.84
N ALA A 101 8.74 -9.19 4.49
CA ALA A 101 7.43 -9.83 4.69
C ALA A 101 7.00 -9.87 6.17
N ALA A 102 7.96 -9.98 7.11
CA ALA A 102 7.65 -9.99 8.54
C ALA A 102 7.14 -8.62 9.02
N VAL A 103 7.76 -7.54 8.55
CA VAL A 103 7.32 -6.16 8.86
C VAL A 103 5.95 -5.89 8.25
N LYS A 104 5.76 -6.23 6.98
CA LYS A 104 4.47 -6.06 6.29
C LYS A 104 3.34 -6.81 7.00
N SER A 105 3.61 -8.02 7.52
CA SER A 105 2.67 -8.79 8.32
C SER A 105 2.28 -8.08 9.62
N VAL A 106 3.25 -7.46 10.32
CA VAL A 106 2.97 -6.68 11.54
C VAL A 106 2.13 -5.45 11.24
N ILE A 107 2.43 -4.71 10.17
CA ILE A 107 1.64 -3.53 9.77
C ILE A 107 0.19 -3.94 9.47
N LYS A 108 0.01 -5.02 8.70
CA LYS A 108 -1.32 -5.55 8.38
C LYS A 108 -2.07 -5.97 9.65
N ASP A 109 -1.43 -6.75 10.51
CA ASP A 109 -2.00 -7.21 11.78
C ASP A 109 -2.34 -6.05 12.73
N THR A 110 -1.52 -5.00 12.76
CA THR A 110 -1.81 -3.80 13.56
C THR A 110 -3.09 -3.11 13.12
N ILE A 111 -3.40 -3.07 11.82
CA ILE A 111 -4.66 -2.48 11.31
C ILE A 111 -5.86 -3.39 11.57
N GLU A 112 -5.70 -4.70 11.35
CA GLU A 112 -6.80 -5.67 11.43
C GLU A 112 -7.21 -5.96 12.88
N ASN A 113 -6.23 -5.94 13.80
CA ASN A 113 -6.38 -6.44 15.17
C ASN A 113 -5.80 -5.46 16.21
N TYR A 114 -5.99 -4.14 16.00
CA TYR A 114 -5.52 -3.09 16.91
C TYR A 114 -6.12 -3.21 18.32
N ASP A 115 -5.41 -2.67 19.31
CA ASP A 115 -5.91 -2.52 20.69
C ASP A 115 -6.65 -1.19 20.87
N SER A 116 -6.12 -0.12 20.26
CA SER A 116 -6.72 1.21 20.27
C SER A 116 -6.51 1.94 18.95
N VAL A 117 -7.41 2.86 18.64
CA VAL A 117 -7.31 3.73 17.47
C VAL A 117 -7.59 5.17 17.88
N GLU A 118 -6.70 6.07 17.48
CA GLU A 118 -6.94 7.51 17.54
C GLU A 118 -7.37 7.99 16.15
N TYR A 119 -8.38 8.85 16.11
CA TYR A 119 -8.93 9.38 14.86
C TYR A 119 -8.86 10.89 14.86
N ILE A 120 -8.15 11.45 13.89
CA ILE A 120 -8.06 12.88 13.62
C ILE A 120 -8.85 13.14 12.34
N ALA A 121 -10.05 13.71 12.51
CA ALA A 121 -10.99 13.88 11.41
C ALA A 121 -10.42 14.68 10.24
N GLY A 122 -10.48 14.11 9.03
CA GLY A 122 -9.92 14.70 7.82
C GLY A 122 -8.39 14.61 7.72
N ASP A 123 -7.72 13.94 8.65
CA ASP A 123 -6.27 13.77 8.64
C ASP A 123 -5.85 12.29 8.61
N SER A 124 -6.06 11.56 9.72
CA SER A 124 -5.59 10.18 9.85
C SER A 124 -6.36 9.33 10.86
N TYR A 125 -6.26 8.02 10.65
CA TYR A 125 -6.45 6.99 11.66
C TYR A 125 -5.09 6.47 12.11
N ASN A 126 -4.85 6.49 13.42
CA ASN A 126 -3.64 6.02 14.06
C ASN A 126 -3.97 4.73 14.81
N PHE A 127 -3.60 3.58 14.24
CA PHE A 127 -3.84 2.27 14.83
C PHE A 127 -2.68 1.87 15.71
N TYR A 128 -2.98 1.50 16.96
CA TYR A 128 -1.99 1.07 17.93
C TYR A 128 -2.23 -0.38 18.31
N LYS A 129 -1.17 -1.18 18.30
CA LYS A 129 -1.20 -2.56 18.77
C LYS A 129 0.00 -2.89 19.65
N ASN A 130 -0.27 -3.52 20.77
CA ASN A 130 0.73 -4.03 21.69
C ASN A 130 1.13 -5.46 21.32
N TYR A 131 2.42 -5.72 21.37
CA TYR A 131 3.04 -7.01 21.19
C TYR A 131 3.86 -7.34 22.43
N THR A 132 3.68 -8.54 22.97
CA THR A 132 4.47 -9.02 24.11
C THR A 132 5.67 -9.78 23.60
N ILE A 133 6.87 -9.24 23.84
CA ILE A 133 8.15 -9.82 23.40
C ILE A 133 9.05 -9.94 24.63
N ASP A 134 9.42 -11.18 24.97
CA ASP A 134 10.23 -11.51 26.16
C ASP A 134 9.69 -10.88 27.46
N GLY A 135 8.36 -10.92 27.64
CA GLY A 135 7.69 -10.35 28.81
C GLY A 135 7.62 -8.83 28.85
N LYS A 136 8.08 -8.12 27.80
CA LYS A 136 7.96 -6.66 27.66
C LYS A 136 6.90 -6.31 26.62
N ILE A 137 6.10 -5.30 26.91
CA ILE A 137 5.14 -4.75 25.96
C ILE A 137 5.87 -3.81 25.00
N LYS A 138 5.62 -3.99 23.70
CA LYS A 138 6.09 -3.15 22.60
C LYS A 138 4.89 -2.70 21.79
N ARG A 139 4.75 -1.40 21.56
CA ARG A 139 3.63 -0.85 20.80
C ARG A 139 4.06 -0.51 19.39
N ILE A 140 3.24 -0.87 18.41
CA ILE A 140 3.39 -0.43 17.02
C ILE A 140 2.26 0.53 16.70
N LEU A 141 2.60 1.62 16.04
CA LEU A 141 1.68 2.56 15.43
C LEU A 141 1.70 2.38 13.91
N VAL A 142 0.52 2.32 13.30
CA VAL A 142 0.32 2.45 11.85
C VAL A 142 -0.60 3.63 11.56
N VAL A 143 -0.13 4.54 10.72
CA VAL A 143 -0.86 5.76 10.33
C VAL A 143 -1.49 5.54 8.96
N VAL A 144 -2.82 5.68 8.89
CA VAL A 144 -3.61 5.57 7.66
C VAL A 144 -4.27 6.91 7.39
N SER A 145 -4.18 7.44 6.18
CA SER A 145 -4.75 8.74 5.88
C SER A 145 -6.29 8.71 5.84
N ASP A 146 -6.91 9.77 6.35
CA ASP A 146 -8.33 10.12 6.17
C ASP A 146 -8.48 11.33 5.22
N ARG A 147 -7.38 11.86 4.68
CA ARG A 147 -7.41 13.05 3.82
C ARG A 147 -8.08 12.71 2.47
N PRO A 148 -8.86 13.64 1.90
CA PRO A 148 -9.44 13.46 0.57
C PRO A 148 -8.39 13.05 -0.46
N ASN A 149 -8.78 12.18 -1.41
CA ASN A 149 -7.95 11.62 -2.49
C ASN A 149 -6.82 10.67 -2.07
N VAL A 150 -6.46 10.58 -0.79
CA VAL A 150 -5.48 9.63 -0.23
C VAL A 150 -6.03 8.77 0.90
N GLU A 151 -7.32 8.93 1.21
CA GLU A 151 -8.06 8.17 2.22
C GLU A 151 -7.83 6.67 2.10
N GLY A 152 -7.41 6.02 3.20
CA GLY A 152 -7.10 4.59 3.28
C GLY A 152 -5.66 4.22 2.92
N ARG A 153 -4.85 5.13 2.37
CA ARG A 153 -3.41 4.86 2.14
C ARG A 153 -2.68 4.80 3.48
N ILE A 154 -1.90 3.74 3.67
CA ILE A 154 -0.96 3.66 4.80
C ILE A 154 0.18 4.64 4.54
N ILE A 155 0.34 5.62 5.43
CA ILE A 155 1.33 6.70 5.29
C ILE A 155 2.67 6.29 5.88
N THR A 156 2.66 5.74 7.11
CA THR A 156 3.85 5.27 7.80
C THR A 156 3.47 4.23 8.85
N ALA A 157 4.48 3.55 9.40
CA ALA A 157 4.36 2.67 10.55
C ALA A 157 5.68 2.69 11.33
N TYR A 158 5.65 2.66 12.66
CA TYR A 158 6.84 2.66 13.51
C TYR A 158 6.53 2.19 14.93
N PRO A 159 7.54 1.81 15.73
CA PRO A 159 7.37 1.56 17.17
C PRO A 159 7.06 2.86 17.90
N ASP A 160 6.01 2.87 18.71
CA ASP A 160 5.54 4.04 19.45
C ASP A 160 5.96 4.03 20.93
#